data_AF-A0A2Z4Y292-F1
#
_entry.id   AF-A0A2Z4Y292-F1
#
_cell.length_a   1.000
_cell.length_b   1.000
_cell.length_c   1.000
_cell.angle_alpha   90.00
_cell.angle_beta   90.00
_cell.angle_gamma   90.00
#
_symmetry.space_group_name_H-M   'P 1'
#
loop_
_entity.id
_entity.type
_entity.pdbx_description
1 polymer ?
#
loop_
_entity_poly.entity_id
_entity_poly.type
_entity_poly.pdbx_seq_one_letter_code
_entity_poly.pdbx_strand_id
1 'polypeptide(L)'
;MTSRSRPITLARSDEVEEGSLCGRWVGQHCIVLTRHEGQLRAFLSACPHRKAELATGKLHEGVLTCPWHGWRFDIATGRGLTNPHAKLEFFPVVEEKGEVTVWIPDHLLPWES
;
A
#
# COMPACT_ATOMS: atom_id res chain seq x y z
N MET A 1 0.45 -19.89 -12.40
CA MET A 1 -0.91 -19.29 -12.40
C MET A 1 -0.74 -17.84 -12.00
N THR A 2 -0.71 -16.90 -12.96
CA THR A 2 -0.73 -15.47 -12.62
C THR A 2 -2.09 -15.16 -12.02
N SER A 3 -2.11 -14.76 -10.74
CA SER A 3 -3.33 -14.26 -10.11
C SER A 3 -3.90 -13.13 -10.97
N ARG A 4 -5.18 -13.22 -11.33
CA ARG A 4 -5.86 -12.16 -12.07
C ARG A 4 -5.95 -10.91 -11.19
N SER A 5 -5.90 -9.74 -11.81
CA SER A 5 -6.07 -8.46 -11.13
C SER A 5 -6.96 -7.54 -11.97
N ARG A 6 -7.65 -6.60 -11.30
CA ARG A 6 -8.52 -5.59 -11.93
C ARG A 6 -8.04 -4.19 -11.56
N PRO A 7 -8.05 -3.23 -12.50
CA PRO A 7 -7.78 -1.83 -12.19
C PRO A 7 -8.93 -1.22 -11.38
N ILE A 8 -8.61 -0.52 -10.30
CA ILE A 8 -9.56 0.23 -9.49
C ILE A 8 -8.98 1.62 -9.22
N THR A 9 -9.72 2.67 -9.56
CA THR A 9 -9.39 4.04 -9.16
C THR A 9 -9.66 4.21 -7.67
N LEU A 10 -8.62 4.52 -6.89
CA LEU A 10 -8.71 4.59 -5.42
C LEU A 10 -8.62 6.01 -4.86
N ALA A 11 -8.06 6.95 -5.60
CA ALA A 11 -7.93 8.34 -5.16
C ALA A 11 -7.72 9.27 -6.37
N ARG A 12 -7.93 10.56 -6.14
CA ARG A 12 -7.30 11.61 -6.95
C ARG A 12 -5.84 11.75 -6.54
N SER A 13 -5.01 12.26 -7.46
CA SER A 13 -3.58 12.46 -7.23
C SER A 13 -3.30 13.45 -6.09
N ASP A 14 -4.11 14.50 -5.97
CA ASP A 14 -3.99 15.53 -4.94
C ASP A 14 -4.31 15.03 -3.52
N GLU A 15 -4.95 13.87 -3.38
CA GLU A 15 -5.20 13.22 -2.09
C GLU A 15 -4.01 12.37 -1.62
N VAL A 16 -3.01 12.11 -2.48
CA VAL A 16 -1.81 11.31 -2.15
C VAL A 16 -0.60 12.23 -2.00
N GLU A 17 -0.53 12.85 -0.83
CA GLU A 17 0.56 13.78 -0.48
C GLU A 17 1.90 13.05 -0.27
N GLU A 18 2.99 13.75 -0.57
CA GLU A 18 4.37 13.31 -0.32
C GLU A 18 4.57 12.97 1.16
N GLY A 19 5.10 11.78 1.44
CA GLY A 19 5.35 11.33 2.81
C GLY A 19 4.10 10.97 3.64
N SER A 20 2.91 10.93 3.02
CA SER A 20 1.67 10.54 3.69
C SER A 20 1.32 9.06 3.48
N LEU A 21 0.47 8.52 4.35
CA LEU A 21 -0.13 7.18 4.20
C LEU A 21 -1.62 7.35 3.90
N CYS A 22 -1.97 7.28 2.62
CA CYS A 22 -3.33 7.49 2.15
C CYS A 22 -4.04 6.13 2.01
N GLY A 23 -4.74 5.70 3.07
CA GLY A 23 -5.47 4.43 3.12
C GLY A 23 -6.78 4.47 2.32
N ARG A 24 -7.06 3.42 1.54
CA ARG A 24 -8.30 3.23 0.76
C ARG A 24 -8.80 1.80 0.87
N TRP A 25 -10.08 1.64 1.15
CA TRP A 25 -10.69 0.32 1.34
C TRP A 25 -11.17 -0.27 0.01
N VAL A 26 -10.82 -1.54 -0.22
CA VAL A 26 -11.35 -2.40 -1.29
C VAL A 26 -11.87 -3.66 -0.62
N GLY A 27 -13.19 -3.83 -0.58
CA GLY A 27 -13.81 -4.89 0.22
C GLY A 27 -13.40 -4.79 1.69
N GLN A 28 -12.80 -5.86 2.22
CA GLN A 28 -12.30 -5.92 3.60
C GLN A 28 -10.81 -5.59 3.74
N HIS A 29 -10.18 -5.14 2.65
CA HIS A 29 -8.74 -4.89 2.60
C HIS A 29 -8.46 -3.40 2.44
N CYS A 30 -7.60 -2.86 3.30
CA CYS A 30 -7.11 -1.50 3.17
C CYS A 30 -5.83 -1.52 2.30
N ILE A 31 -5.79 -0.65 1.29
CA ILE A 31 -4.67 -0.41 0.39
C ILE A 31 -4.09 0.95 0.73
N VAL A 32 -2.77 1.02 0.95
CA VAL A 32 -2.07 2.28 1.18
C VAL A 32 -1.57 2.81 -0.15
N LEU A 33 -1.90 4.05 -0.45
CA LEU A 33 -1.24 4.88 -1.47
C LEU A 33 -0.25 5.79 -0.75
N THR A 34 0.98 5.91 -1.27
CA THR A 34 1.98 6.83 -0.72
C THR A 34 2.89 7.34 -1.82
N ARG A 35 3.44 8.54 -1.62
CA ARG A 35 4.44 9.12 -2.50
C ARG A 35 5.74 9.34 -1.74
N HIS A 36 6.84 8.92 -2.36
CA HIS A 36 8.19 9.11 -1.85
C HIS A 36 9.13 9.50 -2.98
N GLU A 37 9.80 10.63 -2.84
CA GLU A 37 10.67 11.22 -3.85
C GLU A 37 9.93 11.38 -5.19
N GLY A 38 8.67 11.82 -5.11
CA GLY A 38 7.80 11.96 -6.28
C GLY A 38 7.22 10.64 -6.80
N GLN A 39 7.72 9.49 -6.35
CA GLN A 39 7.30 8.18 -6.84
C GLN A 39 6.08 7.64 -6.08
N LEU A 40 5.03 7.34 -6.82
CA LEU A 40 3.81 6.74 -6.30
C LEU A 40 4.01 5.24 -6.04
N ARG A 41 3.44 4.75 -4.94
CA ARG A 41 3.43 3.33 -4.53
C ARG A 41 2.06 2.96 -3.96
N ALA A 42 1.67 1.71 -4.19
CA ALA A 42 0.46 1.12 -3.62
C ALA A 42 0.78 -0.24 -2.98
N PHE A 43 0.33 -0.51 -1.76
CA PHE A 43 0.53 -1.80 -1.09
C PHE A 43 -0.59 -2.17 -0.13
N LEU A 44 -0.68 -3.45 0.22
CA LEU A 44 -1.62 -3.92 1.24
C LEU A 44 -1.28 -3.35 2.62
N SER A 45 -2.27 -2.72 3.27
CA SER A 45 -2.17 -2.15 4.62
C SER A 45 -2.14 -3.22 5.73
N ALA A 46 -1.68 -4.43 5.45
CA ALA A 46 -1.65 -5.53 6.42
C ALA A 46 -0.19 -5.90 6.71
N CYS A 47 0.29 -5.53 7.90
CA CYS A 47 1.66 -5.86 8.30
C CYS A 47 1.90 -7.39 8.18
N PRO A 48 2.96 -7.85 7.50
CA PRO A 48 3.22 -9.28 7.31
C PRO A 48 3.45 -10.05 8.62
N HIS A 49 3.73 -9.35 9.73
CA HIS A 49 3.86 -9.97 11.04
C HIS A 49 2.52 -10.45 11.63
N ARG A 50 1.58 -9.52 11.87
CA ARG A 50 0.29 -9.80 12.55
C ARG A 50 -0.89 -9.00 12.00
N LYS A 51 -0.79 -8.57 10.74
CA LYS A 51 -1.86 -7.89 9.98
C LYS A 51 -2.34 -6.56 10.57
N ALA A 52 -1.50 -5.92 11.40
CA ALA A 52 -1.71 -4.54 11.84
C ALA A 52 -1.95 -3.61 10.64
N GLU A 53 -2.86 -2.65 10.80
CA GLU A 53 -3.18 -1.67 9.76
C GLU A 53 -2.03 -0.69 9.56
N LEU A 54 -1.24 -0.89 8.51
CA LEU A 54 -0.05 -0.09 8.24
C LEU A 54 -0.37 1.37 7.89
N ALA A 55 -1.56 1.65 7.36
CA ALA A 55 -2.07 3.01 7.10
C ALA A 55 -2.10 3.89 8.37
N THR A 56 -2.21 3.28 9.55
CA THR A 56 -2.18 3.98 10.85
C THR A 56 -0.77 4.05 11.45
N GLY A 57 0.23 3.58 10.72
CA GLY A 57 1.63 3.65 11.10
C GLY A 57 2.23 5.04 10.96
N LYS A 58 3.55 5.13 11.17
CA LYS A 58 4.31 6.36 10.98
C LYS A 58 5.23 6.20 9.78
N LEU A 59 5.12 7.11 8.81
CA LEU A 59 6.06 7.24 7.71
C LEU A 59 7.00 8.41 7.98
N HIS A 60 8.30 8.18 7.87
CA HIS A 60 9.32 9.20 8.02
C HIS A 60 10.52 8.84 7.15
N GLU A 61 10.95 9.77 6.28
CA GLU A 61 12.13 9.60 5.41
C GLU A 61 12.17 8.26 4.67
N GLY A 62 11.05 7.85 4.06
CA GLY A 62 10.96 6.59 3.32
C GLY A 62 10.85 5.33 4.17
N VAL A 63 10.80 5.46 5.50
CA VAL A 63 10.66 4.34 6.42
C VAL A 63 9.27 4.32 7.05
N LEU A 64 8.50 3.29 6.71
CA LEU A 64 7.21 2.99 7.32
C LEU A 64 7.41 2.15 8.58
N THR A 65 6.95 2.64 9.73
CA THR A 65 6.96 1.94 11.00
C THR A 65 5.56 1.46 11.37
N CYS A 66 5.41 0.14 11.50
CA CYS A 66 4.17 -0.50 11.96
C CYS A 66 3.82 -0.05 13.39
N PRO A 67 2.56 0.33 13.66
CA PRO A 67 2.17 0.92 14.94
C PRO A 67 2.12 -0.08 16.10
N TRP A 68 2.08 -1.39 15.81
CA TRP A 68 1.97 -2.40 16.87
C TRP A 68 3.33 -2.80 17.46
N HIS A 69 4.23 -3.36 16.64
CA HIS A 69 5.49 -3.96 17.11
C HIS A 69 6.73 -3.30 16.49
N GLY A 70 6.58 -2.11 15.88
CA GLY A 70 7.71 -1.35 15.34
C GLY A 70 8.42 -2.03 14.17
N TRP A 71 7.78 -2.94 13.44
CA TRP A 71 8.35 -3.48 12.21
C TRP A 71 8.47 -2.36 11.18
N ARG A 72 9.70 -2.16 10.69
CA ARG A 72 10.03 -1.10 9.74
C ARG A 72 10.18 -1.65 8.33
N PHE A 73 9.75 -0.86 7.36
CA PHE A 73 9.84 -1.18 5.95
C PHE A 73 10.35 0.03 5.18
N ASP A 74 11.24 -0.22 4.23
CA ASP A 74 11.61 0.75 3.20
C ASP A 74 10.47 0.81 2.17
N ILE A 75 9.88 1.97 1.93
CA ILE A 75 8.72 2.09 1.02
C ILE A 75 9.11 2.17 -0.46
N ALA A 76 10.38 2.42 -0.78
CA ALA A 76 10.86 2.43 -2.16
C ALA A 76 10.97 1.00 -2.70
N THR A 77 11.44 0.07 -1.85
CA THR A 77 11.77 -1.33 -2.19
C THR A 77 10.80 -2.34 -1.57
N GLY A 78 10.07 -1.95 -0.54
CA GLY A 78 9.15 -2.80 0.22
C GLY A 78 9.85 -3.75 1.19
N ARG A 79 11.19 -3.73 1.28
CA ARG A 79 11.94 -4.64 2.15
C ARG A 79 11.72 -4.30 3.62
N GLY A 80 11.58 -5.33 4.44
CA GLY A 80 11.62 -5.20 5.90
C GLY A 80 13.01 -4.83 6.39
N LEU A 81 13.09 -3.75 7.16
CA LEU A 81 14.31 -3.27 7.81
C LEU A 81 14.47 -3.88 9.21
N THR A 82 13.37 -4.22 9.88
CA THR A 82 13.40 -4.94 11.17
C THR A 82 13.52 -6.46 10.96
N ASN A 83 12.86 -7.01 9.95
CA ASN A 83 12.97 -8.41 9.55
C ASN A 83 13.23 -8.50 8.04
N PRO A 84 14.44 -8.87 7.59
CA PRO A 84 14.79 -8.95 6.17
C PRO A 84 13.97 -9.95 5.35
N HIS A 85 13.32 -10.93 6.00
CA HIS A 85 12.44 -11.88 5.34
C HIS A 85 11.02 -11.35 5.13
N ALA A 86 10.68 -10.21 5.75
CA ALA A 86 9.40 -9.56 5.58
C ALA A 86 9.46 -8.59 4.40
N LYS A 87 8.34 -8.46 3.68
CA LYS A 87 8.19 -7.47 2.62
C LYS A 87 6.77 -6.93 2.57
N LEU A 88 6.62 -5.69 2.14
CA LEU A 88 5.36 -5.14 1.71
C LEU A 88 4.91 -5.84 0.42
N GLU A 89 3.60 -6.00 0.27
CA GLU A 89 3.00 -6.51 -0.95
C GLU A 89 2.58 -5.31 -1.81
N PHE A 90 3.45 -4.93 -2.76
CA PHE A 90 3.13 -3.85 -3.70
C PHE A 90 2.18 -4.31 -4.81
N PHE A 91 1.35 -3.38 -5.24
CA PHE A 91 0.49 -3.51 -6.40
C PHE A 91 0.92 -2.55 -7.50
N PRO A 92 0.75 -2.91 -8.78
CA PRO A 92 0.92 -1.95 -9.86
C PRO A 92 -0.01 -0.76 -9.66
N VAL A 93 0.53 0.44 -9.84
CA VAL A 93 -0.21 1.70 -9.71
C VAL A 93 0.19 2.63 -10.84
N VAL A 94 -0.79 3.33 -11.40
CA VAL A 94 -0.58 4.39 -12.39
C VAL A 94 -1.31 5.65 -11.95
N GLU A 95 -0.73 6.78 -12.29
CA GLU A 95 -1.34 8.09 -12.15
C GLU A 95 -1.57 8.69 -13.55
N GLU A 96 -2.82 8.90 -13.92
CA GLU A 96 -3.19 9.48 -15.22
C GLU A 96 -4.34 10.47 -15.05
N LYS A 97 -4.23 11.65 -15.68
CA LYS A 97 -5.29 12.69 -15.66
C LYS A 97 -5.77 13.06 -14.25
N GLY A 98 -4.89 12.99 -13.25
CA GLY A 98 -5.20 13.32 -11.86
C GLY A 98 -5.87 12.19 -11.08
N GLU A 99 -5.96 10.99 -11.63
CA GLU A 99 -6.51 9.81 -10.95
C GLU A 99 -5.42 8.77 -10.67
N VAL A 100 -5.52 8.11 -9.51
CA VAL A 100 -4.64 7.03 -9.08
C VAL A 100 -5.37 5.70 -9.18
N THR A 101 -4.93 4.86 -10.11
CA THR A 101 -5.50 3.54 -10.39
C THR A 101 -4.54 2.44 -9.97
N VAL A 102 -5.03 1.47 -9.21
CA VAL A 102 -4.25 0.33 -8.70
C VAL A 102 -4.81 -0.98 -9.26
N TRP A 103 -3.93 -1.90 -9.67
CA TRP A 103 -4.31 -3.24 -10.07
C TRP A 103 -4.42 -4.15 -8.85
N ILE A 104 -5.67 -4.37 -8.41
CA ILE A 104 -5.98 -5.16 -7.22
C ILE A 104 -6.16 -6.63 -7.60
N PRO A 105 -5.44 -7.57 -6.96
CA PRO A 105 -5.67 -9.00 -7.14
C PRO A 105 -7.12 -9.41 -6.87
N ASP A 106 -7.68 -10.30 -7.68
CA ASP A 106 -9.08 -10.73 -7.60
C ASP A 106 -9.47 -11.24 -6.19
N HIS A 107 -8.53 -11.89 -5.48
CA HIS A 107 -8.78 -12.43 -4.15
C HIS A 107 -8.94 -11.37 -3.04
N LEU A 108 -8.60 -10.10 -3.32
CA LEU A 108 -8.83 -8.98 -2.42
C LEU A 108 -10.10 -8.19 -2.79
N LEU A 109 -10.75 -8.53 -3.91
CA LEU A 109 -12.02 -7.94 -4.27
C LEU A 109 -13.12 -8.49 -3.36
N PRO A 110 -14.14 -7.67 -3.04
CA PRO A 110 -15.33 -8.20 -2.41
C PRO A 110 -15.89 -9.33 -3.28
N TRP A 111 -16.30 -10.43 -2.63
CA TRP A 111 -17.00 -11.49 -3.32
C TRP A 111 -18.32 -10.92 -3.86
N GLU A 112 -18.47 -10.90 -5.18
CA GLU A 112 -19.76 -10.62 -5.82
C GLU A 112 -20.70 -11.77 -5.41
N SER A 113 -21.77 -11.45 -4.68
CA SER A 113 -22.80 -12.43 -4.29
C SER A 113 -23.59 -12.92 -5.49
#